data_AF-A0A261A7I2-F1
#
_entry.id   AF-A0A261A7I2-F1
#
_cell.length_a   1.000
_cell.length_b   1.000
_cell.length_c   1.000
_cell.angle_alpha   90.00
_cell.angle_beta   90.00
_cell.angle_gamma   90.00
#
_symmetry.space_group_name_H-M   'P 1'
#
loop_
_entity.id
_entity.type
_entity.pdbx_description
1 polymer ?
#
loop_
_entity_poly.entity_id
_entity_poly.type
_entity_poly.pdbx_seq_one_letter_code
_entity_poly.pdbx_strand_id
1 'polypeptide(L)'
;MLVATLLLFLIPSCLSYCDLDCKRLEDDPSKMVWTERATYCENLYPDSTCYAQYEGQPNVTAGGSAVRPSFCLGPTDANGVTTENPDTIAYAKRYCAKRCGYCCVTEDHTCNWTIPSGYTAEIQKICKEVTWDKCLNSVEYRPIYAKYCPNYCGFCMFNGCVDAVSSCSKDPAVCRSPAMLTFASQYCKKTCGYCTACPDTRTDCAEMVRLYDYCNVVSRLQKKKECAKTCNMC
;
A
#
# COMPACT_ATOMS: atom_id res chain seq x y z
N MET A 1 34.41 -14.93 -43.23
CA MET A 1 34.76 -14.36 -41.91
C MET A 1 33.59 -13.48 -41.48
N LEU A 2 32.66 -14.00 -40.67
CA LEU A 2 31.57 -13.21 -40.09
C LEU A 2 32.10 -12.52 -38.83
N VAL A 3 32.09 -11.19 -38.82
CA VAL A 3 32.42 -10.39 -37.63
C VAL A 3 31.17 -10.34 -36.77
N ALA A 4 31.17 -11.08 -35.65
CA ALA A 4 30.14 -10.99 -34.63
C ALA A 4 30.33 -9.69 -33.84
N THR A 5 29.49 -8.69 -34.12
CA THR A 5 29.40 -7.47 -33.31
C THR A 5 28.70 -7.81 -31.99
N LEU A 6 29.51 -8.01 -30.94
CA LEU A 6 29.07 -8.10 -29.56
C LEU A 6 28.55 -6.71 -29.13
N LEU A 7 27.22 -6.52 -29.14
CA LEU A 7 26.59 -5.36 -28.50
C LEU A 7 26.84 -5.45 -26.99
N LEU A 8 27.87 -4.76 -26.50
CA LEU A 8 27.96 -4.41 -25.08
C LEU A 8 26.78 -3.48 -24.78
N PHE A 9 25.74 -4.02 -24.14
CA PHE A 9 24.81 -3.19 -23.38
C PHE A 9 25.65 -2.47 -22.31
N LEU A 10 25.83 -1.16 -22.49
CA LEU A 10 26.27 -0.27 -21.43
C LEU A 10 25.18 -0.32 -20.35
N ILE A 11 25.34 -1.23 -19.40
CA ILE A 11 24.59 -1.21 -18.15
C ILE A 11 24.96 0.13 -17.51
N PRO A 12 23.99 1.05 -17.28
CA PRO A 12 24.28 2.27 -16.55
C PRO A 12 24.94 1.88 -15.23
N SER A 13 26.03 2.56 -14.88
CA SER A 13 26.91 2.27 -13.74
C SER A 13 26.15 2.22 -12.43
N CYS A 14 25.48 1.11 -12.14
CA CYS A 14 24.95 0.77 -10.84
C CYS A 14 25.84 -0.31 -10.24
N LEU A 15 27.11 0.05 -9.99
CA LEU A 15 28.09 -0.81 -9.33
C LEU A 15 27.95 -0.80 -7.80
N SER A 16 26.96 -0.06 -7.28
CA SER A 16 26.48 -0.11 -5.90
C SER A 16 24.96 -0.08 -5.96
N TYR A 17 24.31 -1.09 -5.37
CA TYR A 17 22.87 -1.22 -5.12
C TYR A 17 21.97 -0.11 -5.71
N CYS A 18 21.21 -0.46 -6.76
CA CYS A 18 20.13 0.39 -7.25
C CYS A 18 18.89 0.14 -6.40
N ASP A 19 18.49 1.11 -5.59
CA ASP A 19 17.16 1.13 -4.98
C ASP A 19 16.09 1.23 -6.08
N LEU A 20 15.50 0.09 -6.44
CA LEU A 20 14.46 -0.04 -7.45
C LEU A 20 13.05 -0.06 -6.86
N ASP A 21 12.91 -0.10 -5.53
CA ASP A 21 11.62 -0.17 -4.86
C ASP A 21 10.75 1.04 -5.26
N CYS A 22 9.61 0.78 -5.89
CA CYS A 22 8.66 1.78 -6.35
C CYS A 22 9.16 2.76 -7.43
N LYS A 23 10.22 2.41 -8.17
CA LYS A 23 10.70 3.19 -9.32
C LYS A 23 10.50 2.46 -10.64
N ARG A 24 10.51 3.22 -11.74
CA ARG A 24 10.51 2.71 -13.12
C ARG A 24 11.52 3.48 -13.97
N LEU A 25 11.99 2.85 -15.04
CA LEU A 25 12.71 3.56 -16.09
C LEU A 25 11.73 4.48 -16.82
N GLU A 26 12.19 5.69 -17.15
CA GLU A 26 11.55 6.55 -18.13
C GLU A 26 11.87 6.07 -19.55
N ASP A 27 11.27 6.67 -20.57
CA ASP A 27 11.58 6.37 -21.98
C ASP A 27 13.06 6.67 -22.31
N ASP A 28 13.70 7.55 -21.54
CA ASP A 28 15.15 7.68 -21.47
C ASP A 28 15.72 6.60 -20.51
N PRO A 29 16.47 5.60 -21.04
CA PRO A 29 16.98 4.48 -20.24
C PRO A 29 18.03 4.89 -19.20
N SER A 30 18.45 6.16 -19.17
CA SER A 30 19.40 6.68 -18.19
C SER A 30 18.73 7.23 -16.92
N LYS A 31 17.40 7.33 -16.87
CA LYS A 31 16.67 7.99 -15.77
C LYS A 31 15.63 7.09 -15.11
N MET A 32 15.83 6.87 -13.81
CA MET A 32 14.83 6.22 -12.93
C MET A 32 13.95 7.28 -12.29
N VAL A 33 12.64 7.07 -12.34
CA VAL A 33 11.64 7.94 -11.72
C VAL A 33 10.74 7.16 -10.77
N TRP A 34 10.22 7.82 -9.75
CA TRP A 34 9.23 7.23 -8.85
C TRP A 34 7.93 6.91 -9.59
N THR A 35 7.41 5.72 -9.35
CA THR A 35 6.05 5.38 -9.76
C THR A 35 5.03 6.15 -8.93
N GLU A 36 3.84 6.34 -9.46
CA GLU A 36 2.69 6.87 -8.70
C GLU A 36 2.49 6.12 -7.38
N ARG A 37 2.59 4.79 -7.45
CA ARG A 37 2.43 3.88 -6.31
C ARG A 37 3.50 4.06 -5.22
N ALA A 38 4.57 4.81 -5.44
CA ALA A 38 5.52 5.17 -4.38
C ALA A 38 4.86 6.00 -3.27
N THR A 39 3.80 6.74 -3.60
CA THR A 39 3.13 7.70 -2.69
C THR A 39 1.64 7.45 -2.50
N TYR A 40 1.07 6.39 -3.12
CA TYR A 40 -0.35 6.03 -3.01
C TYR A 40 -0.65 5.29 -1.70
N CYS A 41 -0.32 5.88 -0.56
CA CYS A 41 -0.72 5.44 0.76
C CYS A 41 -0.62 6.63 1.73
N GLU A 42 -1.20 6.51 2.92
CA GLU A 42 -0.91 7.45 4.00
C GLU A 42 0.18 6.91 4.92
N ASN A 43 0.92 7.82 5.54
CA ASN A 43 1.82 7.48 6.63
C ASN A 43 0.99 7.03 7.86
N LEU A 44 1.56 6.16 8.69
CA LEU A 44 0.95 5.81 9.96
C LEU A 44 1.16 6.94 10.97
N TYR A 45 2.33 7.58 10.95
CA TYR A 45 2.52 8.85 11.65
C TYR A 45 1.97 10.01 10.85
N PRO A 46 1.57 11.12 11.51
CA PRO A 46 1.21 12.34 10.82
C PRO A 46 2.32 12.76 9.86
N ASP A 47 1.92 13.30 8.70
CA ASP A 47 2.87 13.77 7.69
C ASP A 47 3.91 14.71 8.29
N SER A 48 3.51 15.61 9.20
CA SER A 48 4.43 16.51 9.92
C SER A 48 5.51 15.79 10.72
N THR A 49 5.18 14.67 11.40
CA THR A 49 6.14 13.85 12.15
C THR A 49 7.15 13.21 11.19
N CYS A 50 6.67 12.63 10.09
CA CYS A 50 7.56 12.05 9.09
C CYS A 50 8.42 13.13 8.42
N TYR A 51 7.88 14.32 8.11
CA TYR A 51 8.68 15.41 7.56
C TYR A 51 9.75 15.91 8.52
N ALA A 52 9.43 16.07 9.81
CA ALA A 52 10.40 16.47 10.83
C ALA A 52 11.53 15.44 11.02
N GLN A 53 11.22 14.15 10.96
CA GLN A 53 12.21 13.08 11.07
C GLN A 53 13.20 13.07 9.89
N TYR A 54 12.78 13.59 8.73
CA TYR A 54 13.55 13.59 7.48
C TYR A 54 13.79 15.02 6.96
N GLU A 55 13.90 15.99 7.86
CA GLU A 55 14.12 17.39 7.50
C GLU A 55 15.41 17.56 6.69
N GLY A 56 15.35 18.39 5.64
CA GLY A 56 16.48 18.62 4.74
C GLY A 56 16.75 17.52 3.72
N GLN A 57 16.02 16.40 3.74
CA GLN A 57 16.15 15.33 2.76
C GLN A 57 15.15 15.48 1.60
N PRO A 58 15.49 14.99 0.38
CA PRO A 58 14.61 15.11 -0.79
C PRO A 58 13.21 14.55 -0.54
N ASN A 59 12.20 15.17 -1.15
CA ASN A 59 10.85 14.62 -1.15
C ASN A 59 10.68 13.58 -2.25
N VAL A 60 9.96 12.50 -1.95
CA VAL A 60 9.52 11.54 -2.96
C VAL A 60 8.26 12.07 -3.62
N THR A 61 8.31 12.28 -4.93
CA THR A 61 7.19 12.70 -5.75
C THR A 61 7.07 11.79 -6.96
N ALA A 62 5.84 11.43 -7.32
CA ALA A 62 5.60 10.62 -8.51
C ALA A 62 6.15 11.31 -9.77
N GLY A 63 6.79 10.53 -10.65
CA GLY A 63 7.50 11.04 -11.82
C GLY A 63 8.82 11.78 -11.50
N GLY A 64 9.11 12.07 -10.23
CA GLY A 64 10.37 12.66 -9.81
C GLY A 64 11.53 11.66 -9.84
N SER A 65 12.76 12.16 -9.97
CA SER A 65 13.99 11.35 -9.98
C SER A 65 14.85 11.55 -8.74
N ALA A 66 14.29 12.15 -7.68
CA ALA A 66 15.02 12.36 -6.44
C ALA A 66 15.42 11.02 -5.80
N VAL A 67 16.61 10.94 -5.21
CA VAL A 67 17.03 9.76 -4.45
C VAL A 67 16.11 9.55 -3.24
N ARG A 68 15.99 8.30 -2.79
CA ARG A 68 15.27 8.03 -1.55
C ARG A 68 15.96 8.75 -0.39
N PRO A 69 15.23 9.36 0.56
CA PRO A 69 15.84 9.93 1.76
C PRO A 69 16.74 8.88 2.44
N SER A 70 17.99 9.23 2.74
CA SER A 70 18.95 8.24 3.27
C SER A 70 18.52 7.65 4.61
N PHE A 71 17.85 8.44 5.45
CA PHE A 71 17.32 7.96 6.73
C PHE A 71 16.16 6.96 6.58
N CYS A 72 15.59 6.80 5.38
CA CYS A 72 14.66 5.71 5.09
C CYS A 72 15.38 4.37 4.81
N LEU A 73 16.69 4.42 4.56
CA LEU A 73 17.54 3.26 4.24
C LEU A 73 18.36 2.82 5.44
N GLY A 74 18.96 3.76 6.19
CA GLY A 74 19.82 3.44 7.32
C GLY A 74 20.68 4.62 7.75
N PRO A 75 21.68 4.37 8.62
CA PRO A 75 22.61 5.42 9.06
C PRO A 75 23.48 5.92 7.89
N THR A 76 23.68 7.23 7.86
CA THR A 76 24.63 7.90 6.96
C THR A 76 25.88 8.27 7.74
N ASP A 77 27.07 7.92 7.23
CA ASP A 77 28.34 8.25 7.86
C ASP A 77 28.78 9.71 7.60
N ALA A 78 29.91 10.11 8.18
CA ALA A 78 30.46 11.45 8.01
C ALA A 78 30.86 11.79 6.56
N ASN A 79 31.01 10.79 5.70
CA ASN A 79 31.35 10.94 4.28
C ASN A 79 30.09 10.97 3.39
N GLY A 80 28.89 10.91 3.96
CA GLY A 80 27.63 10.88 3.22
C GLY A 80 27.26 9.51 2.66
N VAL A 81 27.99 8.46 3.04
CA VAL A 81 27.69 7.09 2.61
C VAL A 81 26.62 6.51 3.51
N THR A 82 25.53 6.02 2.92
CA THR A 82 24.43 5.41 3.66
C THR A 82 24.58 3.90 3.64
N THR A 83 24.59 3.28 4.82
CA THR A 83 24.58 1.83 4.95
C THR A 83 23.14 1.38 5.19
N GLU A 84 22.63 0.48 4.35
CA GLU A 84 21.28 -0.04 4.52
C GLU A 84 21.14 -0.83 5.82
N ASN A 85 20.08 -0.53 6.55
CA ASN A 85 19.70 -1.24 7.76
C ASN A 85 18.28 -1.79 7.56
N PRO A 86 18.11 -3.13 7.58
CA PRO A 86 16.79 -3.75 7.38
C PRO A 86 15.71 -3.30 8.36
N ASP A 87 16.08 -3.03 9.62
CA ASP A 87 15.14 -2.55 10.64
C ASP A 87 14.71 -1.11 10.36
N THR A 88 15.64 -0.26 9.91
CA THR A 88 15.32 1.11 9.47
C THR A 88 14.38 1.09 8.26
N ILE A 89 14.64 0.22 7.28
CA ILE A 89 13.78 0.07 6.10
C ILE A 89 12.39 -0.44 6.51
N ALA A 90 12.33 -1.44 7.39
CA ALA A 90 11.06 -1.97 7.91
C ALA A 90 10.28 -0.89 8.68
N TYR A 91 10.97 -0.09 9.49
CA TYR A 91 10.38 1.04 10.20
C TYR A 91 9.85 2.10 9.22
N ALA A 92 10.63 2.49 8.21
CA ALA A 92 10.23 3.43 7.18
C ALA A 92 9.00 2.94 6.40
N LYS A 93 8.99 1.66 5.99
CA LYS A 93 7.84 0.99 5.33
C LYS A 93 6.59 0.98 6.21
N ARG A 94 6.74 0.91 7.53
CA ARG A 94 5.59 0.83 8.46
C ARG A 94 5.04 2.20 8.84
N TYR A 95 5.91 3.15 9.17
CA TYR A 95 5.50 4.39 9.83
C TYR A 95 5.41 5.58 8.87
N CYS A 96 6.32 5.65 7.91
CA CYS A 96 6.50 6.81 7.03
C CYS A 96 6.59 6.41 5.55
N ALA A 97 5.80 5.41 5.13
CA ALA A 97 5.88 4.80 3.81
C ALA A 97 5.72 5.82 2.68
N LYS A 98 4.76 6.75 2.77
CA LYS A 98 4.53 7.80 1.75
C LYS A 98 5.72 8.74 1.67
N ARG A 99 6.22 9.21 2.82
CA ARG A 99 7.37 10.14 2.88
C ARG A 99 8.65 9.51 2.35
N CYS A 100 8.82 8.21 2.58
CA CYS A 100 9.97 7.43 2.16
C CYS A 100 9.82 6.81 0.77
N GLY A 101 8.66 6.89 0.11
CA GLY A 101 8.46 6.31 -1.23
C GLY A 101 8.27 4.78 -1.25
N TYR A 102 7.75 4.21 -0.16
CA TYR A 102 7.62 2.76 0.04
C TYR A 102 6.19 2.22 -0.11
N CYS A 103 5.19 3.06 -0.41
CA CYS A 103 3.79 2.62 -0.44
C CYS A 103 3.59 1.34 -1.28
N CYS A 104 4.22 1.24 -2.46
CA CYS A 104 4.03 0.11 -3.37
C CYS A 104 4.56 -1.24 -2.86
N VAL A 105 5.45 -1.23 -1.86
CA VAL A 105 6.06 -2.43 -1.26
C VAL A 105 5.55 -2.73 0.15
N THR A 106 4.56 -1.97 0.63
CA THR A 106 3.89 -2.29 1.89
C THR A 106 2.97 -3.51 1.75
N GLU A 107 2.62 -4.14 2.87
CA GLU A 107 1.72 -5.30 2.88
C GLU A 107 0.35 -5.00 2.23
N ASP A 108 -0.13 -3.76 2.38
CA ASP A 108 -1.40 -3.31 1.83
C ASP A 108 -1.37 -3.22 0.27
N HIS A 109 -0.18 -3.25 -0.34
CA HIS A 109 0.05 -3.07 -1.77
C HIS A 109 0.76 -4.24 -2.48
N THR A 110 1.09 -5.33 -1.78
CA THR A 110 1.95 -6.43 -2.29
C THR A 110 1.26 -7.80 -2.34
N CYS A 111 -0.07 -7.85 -2.42
CA CYS A 111 -0.76 -9.12 -2.53
C CYS A 111 -0.53 -9.79 -3.89
N ASN A 112 -0.40 -11.11 -3.84
CA ASN A 112 -0.45 -11.96 -5.03
C ASN A 112 -1.87 -11.89 -5.60
N TRP A 113 -2.06 -11.01 -6.58
CA TRP A 113 -3.33 -10.79 -7.22
C TRP A 113 -3.45 -11.72 -8.44
N THR A 114 -4.45 -12.59 -8.42
CA THR A 114 -4.87 -13.35 -9.59
C THR A 114 -6.11 -12.68 -10.19
N ILE A 115 -6.27 -12.80 -11.51
CA ILE A 115 -7.42 -12.23 -12.23
C ILE A 115 -8.70 -12.88 -11.68
N PRO A 116 -9.58 -12.13 -11.00
CA PRO A 116 -10.79 -12.69 -10.42
C PRO A 116 -11.89 -12.84 -11.49
N SER A 117 -12.92 -13.63 -11.18
CA SER A 117 -14.09 -13.76 -12.05
C SER A 117 -14.76 -12.40 -12.33
N GLY A 118 -15.17 -12.21 -13.59
CA GLY A 118 -15.79 -10.97 -14.06
C GLY A 118 -14.80 -9.85 -14.36
N TYR A 119 -13.50 -10.14 -14.52
CA TYR A 119 -12.52 -9.18 -15.01
C TYR A 119 -12.70 -8.95 -16.52
N THR A 120 -12.91 -7.70 -16.92
CA THR A 120 -13.17 -7.30 -18.31
C THR A 120 -12.10 -6.34 -18.82
N ALA A 121 -12.09 -6.07 -20.14
CA ALA A 121 -11.21 -5.06 -20.74
C ALA A 121 -11.49 -3.65 -20.19
N GLU A 122 -12.75 -3.35 -19.85
CA GLU A 122 -13.13 -2.10 -19.20
C GLU A 122 -12.54 -2.00 -17.79
N ILE A 123 -12.62 -3.06 -16.99
CA ILE A 123 -11.99 -3.11 -15.67
C ILE A 123 -10.48 -2.98 -15.78
N GLN A 124 -9.86 -3.59 -16.79
CA GLN A 124 -8.43 -3.42 -17.05
C GLN A 124 -8.09 -1.95 -17.30
N LYS A 125 -8.91 -1.23 -18.08
CA LYS A 125 -8.73 0.21 -18.30
C LYS A 125 -8.88 1.00 -16.99
N ILE A 126 -9.92 0.73 -16.21
CA ILE A 126 -10.15 1.34 -14.89
C ILE A 126 -8.94 1.15 -13.96
N CYS A 127 -8.36 -0.06 -13.94
CA CYS A 127 -7.18 -0.37 -13.13
C CYS A 127 -5.87 0.26 -13.63
N LYS A 128 -5.77 0.62 -14.92
CA LYS A 128 -4.63 1.37 -15.46
C LYS A 128 -4.70 2.87 -15.14
N GLU A 129 -5.90 3.39 -14.90
CA GLU A 129 -6.17 4.82 -14.66
C GLU A 129 -6.44 5.14 -13.17
N VAL A 130 -5.90 4.31 -12.28
CA VAL A 130 -6.02 4.51 -10.83
C VAL A 130 -5.27 5.76 -10.41
N THR A 131 -5.92 6.60 -9.62
CA THR A 131 -5.31 7.72 -8.91
C THR A 131 -5.54 7.58 -7.42
N TRP A 132 -4.66 8.18 -6.60
CA TRP A 132 -4.84 8.17 -5.15
C TRP A 132 -6.17 8.79 -4.71
N ASP A 133 -6.59 9.87 -5.37
CA ASP A 133 -7.89 10.49 -5.12
C ASP A 133 -9.05 9.52 -5.38
N LYS A 134 -9.04 8.76 -6.48
CA LYS A 134 -10.08 7.74 -6.71
C LYS A 134 -10.01 6.63 -5.66
N CYS A 135 -8.82 6.23 -5.21
CA CYS A 135 -8.66 5.29 -4.11
C CYS A 135 -9.30 5.81 -2.81
N LEU A 136 -9.21 7.10 -2.51
CA LEU A 136 -9.72 7.67 -1.26
C LEU A 136 -11.20 8.07 -1.32
N ASN A 137 -11.63 8.66 -2.43
CA ASN A 137 -12.84 9.47 -2.48
C ASN A 137 -13.90 8.96 -3.47
N SER A 138 -13.53 8.07 -4.42
CA SER A 138 -14.50 7.59 -5.40
C SER A 138 -15.40 6.49 -4.83
N VAL A 139 -16.67 6.82 -4.61
CA VAL A 139 -17.71 5.86 -4.18
C VAL A 139 -17.88 4.74 -5.21
N GLU A 140 -17.82 5.07 -6.50
CA GLU A 140 -17.99 4.11 -7.60
C GLU A 140 -16.78 3.18 -7.74
N TYR A 141 -15.56 3.73 -7.76
CA TYR A 141 -14.37 2.94 -8.10
C TYR A 141 -13.74 2.21 -6.93
N ARG A 142 -13.90 2.67 -5.69
CA ARG A 142 -13.29 2.00 -4.52
C ARG A 142 -13.62 0.50 -4.43
N PRO A 143 -14.89 0.07 -4.55
CA PRO A 143 -15.22 -1.36 -4.58
C PRO A 143 -14.61 -2.11 -5.78
N ILE A 144 -14.55 -1.46 -6.96
CA ILE A 144 -13.93 -2.04 -8.16
C ILE A 144 -12.44 -2.27 -7.90
N TYR A 145 -11.73 -1.27 -7.38
CA TYR A 145 -10.31 -1.38 -7.08
C TYR A 145 -10.02 -2.44 -6.02
N ALA A 146 -10.83 -2.52 -4.96
CA ALA A 146 -10.64 -3.53 -3.93
C ALA A 146 -10.74 -4.95 -4.47
N LYS A 147 -11.63 -5.17 -5.43
CA LYS A 147 -11.85 -6.49 -6.03
C LYS A 147 -10.85 -6.80 -7.16
N TYR A 148 -10.60 -5.84 -8.05
CA TYR A 148 -9.96 -6.09 -9.34
C TYR A 148 -8.54 -5.55 -9.47
N CYS A 149 -8.10 -4.61 -8.63
CA CYS A 149 -6.70 -4.14 -8.63
C CYS A 149 -6.27 -3.62 -7.24
N PRO A 150 -6.37 -4.46 -6.20
CA PRO A 150 -6.17 -4.03 -4.82
C PRO A 150 -4.78 -3.45 -4.53
N ASN A 151 -3.77 -3.93 -5.26
CA ASN A 151 -2.37 -3.49 -5.17
C ASN A 151 -2.18 -1.98 -5.41
N TYR A 152 -3.08 -1.32 -6.16
CA TYR A 152 -2.93 0.10 -6.48
C TYR A 152 -3.40 1.02 -5.34
N CYS A 153 -4.44 0.62 -4.60
CA CYS A 153 -5.08 1.44 -3.59
C CYS A 153 -4.81 1.02 -2.14
N GLY A 154 -3.92 0.06 -1.92
CA GLY A 154 -3.66 -0.42 -0.56
C GLY A 154 -4.74 -1.38 -0.06
N PHE A 155 -5.46 -2.04 -0.96
CA PHE A 155 -6.64 -2.84 -0.63
C PHE A 155 -6.36 -4.34 -0.55
N CYS A 156 -5.09 -4.74 -0.62
CA CYS A 156 -4.71 -6.14 -0.58
C CYS A 156 -5.24 -6.88 0.62
N MET A 157 -5.36 -6.18 1.75
CA MET A 157 -5.76 -6.80 3.00
C MET A 157 -7.29 -6.90 3.17
N PHE A 158 -8.06 -6.25 2.30
CA PHE A 158 -9.52 -6.14 2.43
C PHE A 158 -10.32 -7.23 1.72
N ASN A 159 -9.67 -8.14 0.99
CA ASN A 159 -10.32 -9.26 0.28
C ASN A 159 -11.51 -8.84 -0.61
N GLY A 160 -11.38 -7.69 -1.29
CA GLY A 160 -12.45 -7.15 -2.12
C GLY A 160 -13.60 -6.48 -1.38
N CYS A 161 -13.56 -6.43 -0.04
CA CYS A 161 -14.59 -5.78 0.76
C CYS A 161 -14.09 -4.50 1.42
N VAL A 162 -14.50 -3.37 0.87
CA VAL A 162 -14.20 -2.03 1.40
C VAL A 162 -15.49 -1.24 1.53
N ASP A 163 -15.45 -0.19 2.34
CA ASP A 163 -16.45 0.86 2.27
C ASP A 163 -16.27 1.65 0.99
N ALA A 164 -17.36 1.81 0.24
CA ALA A 164 -17.39 2.71 -0.90
C ALA A 164 -17.18 4.15 -0.44
N VAL A 165 -17.75 4.52 0.71
CA VAL A 165 -17.50 5.80 1.38
C VAL A 165 -16.39 5.61 2.41
N SER A 166 -15.21 6.20 2.18
CA SER A 166 -14.03 6.01 3.03
C SER A 166 -14.19 6.52 4.47
N SER A 167 -15.18 7.38 4.73
CA SER A 167 -15.45 7.97 6.03
C SER A 167 -16.45 7.21 6.89
N CYS A 168 -16.98 6.05 6.45
CA CYS A 168 -17.95 5.28 7.25
C CYS A 168 -17.44 4.98 8.67
N SER A 169 -16.14 4.72 8.84
CA SER A 169 -15.52 4.43 10.14
C SER A 169 -15.53 5.61 11.12
N LYS A 170 -15.80 6.85 10.65
CA LYS A 170 -15.89 8.05 11.49
C LYS A 170 -17.21 8.13 12.26
N ASP A 171 -18.27 7.51 11.74
CA ASP A 171 -19.57 7.44 12.41
C ASP A 171 -20.15 6.01 12.36
N PRO A 172 -19.75 5.14 13.32
CA PRO A 172 -20.25 3.78 13.40
C PRO A 172 -21.77 3.67 13.67
N ALA A 173 -22.44 4.76 14.07
CA ALA A 173 -23.88 4.73 14.32
C ALA A 173 -24.69 4.51 13.03
N VAL A 174 -24.10 4.82 11.86
CA VAL A 174 -24.70 4.56 10.53
C VAL A 174 -25.09 3.09 10.35
N CYS A 175 -24.40 2.17 11.02
CA CYS A 175 -24.65 0.73 10.92
C CYS A 175 -25.88 0.27 11.71
N ARG A 176 -26.38 1.08 12.66
CA ARG A 176 -27.46 0.69 13.59
C ARG A 176 -28.72 1.52 13.42
N SER A 177 -28.63 2.68 12.78
CA SER A 177 -29.78 3.54 12.52
C SER A 177 -30.71 2.89 11.48
N PRO A 178 -31.99 2.60 11.79
CA PRO A 178 -32.93 1.98 10.86
C PRO A 178 -33.05 2.74 9.53
N ALA A 179 -33.01 4.08 9.58
CA ALA A 179 -33.09 4.93 8.40
C ALA A 179 -31.87 4.80 7.48
N MET A 180 -30.71 4.38 8.01
CA MET A 180 -29.45 4.29 7.29
C MET A 180 -29.09 2.87 6.86
N LEU A 181 -29.88 1.84 7.19
CA LEU A 181 -29.54 0.44 6.87
C LEU A 181 -29.29 0.20 5.38
N THR A 182 -30.09 0.81 4.51
CA THR A 182 -29.88 0.74 3.05
C THR A 182 -28.56 1.40 2.65
N PHE A 183 -28.28 2.60 3.17
CA PHE A 183 -27.01 3.28 2.91
C PHE A 183 -25.81 2.45 3.42
N ALA A 184 -25.90 1.95 4.66
CA ALA A 184 -24.85 1.19 5.31
C ALA A 184 -24.51 -0.10 4.55
N SER A 185 -25.55 -0.85 4.14
CA SER A 185 -25.38 -2.09 3.36
C SER A 185 -24.81 -1.88 1.96
N GLN A 186 -25.01 -0.70 1.36
CA GLN A 186 -24.47 -0.38 0.05
C GLN A 186 -23.07 0.22 0.14
N TYR A 187 -22.84 1.16 1.05
CA TYR A 187 -21.67 2.04 1.04
C TYR A 187 -20.69 1.84 2.19
N CYS A 188 -21.13 1.21 3.30
CA CYS A 188 -20.33 0.99 4.52
C CYS A 188 -20.17 -0.50 4.83
N LYS A 189 -19.97 -1.32 3.80
CA LYS A 189 -19.96 -2.79 3.92
C LYS A 189 -18.92 -3.30 4.92
N LYS A 190 -17.72 -2.74 4.92
CA LYS A 190 -16.65 -3.12 5.82
C LYS A 190 -16.95 -2.63 7.23
N THR A 191 -17.18 -1.33 7.40
CA THR A 191 -17.44 -0.72 8.72
C THR A 191 -18.62 -1.37 9.43
N CYS A 192 -19.68 -1.74 8.69
CA CYS A 192 -20.88 -2.34 9.26
C CYS A 192 -20.90 -3.87 9.24
N GLY A 193 -19.81 -4.53 8.84
CA GLY A 193 -19.68 -5.98 8.90
C GLY A 193 -20.57 -6.75 7.91
N TYR A 194 -20.94 -6.12 6.78
CA TYR A 194 -21.68 -6.77 5.69
C TYR A 194 -20.77 -7.58 4.74
N CYS A 195 -19.46 -7.60 4.99
CA CYS A 195 -18.51 -8.40 4.24
C CYS A 195 -18.73 -9.90 4.48
N THR A 196 -19.24 -10.62 3.49
CA THR A 196 -19.43 -12.08 3.55
C THR A 196 -18.16 -12.87 3.30
N ALA A 197 -17.16 -12.26 2.67
CA ALA A 197 -15.86 -12.86 2.35
C ALA A 197 -14.79 -12.62 3.45
N CYS A 198 -15.22 -12.47 4.70
CA CYS A 198 -14.34 -12.21 5.83
C CYS A 198 -14.59 -13.15 7.02
N PRO A 199 -14.29 -14.46 6.90
CA PRO A 199 -14.34 -15.34 8.06
C PRO A 199 -13.04 -15.21 8.88
N ASP A 200 -13.17 -15.35 10.20
CA ASP A 200 -12.02 -15.76 11.01
C ASP A 200 -11.71 -17.22 10.66
N THR A 201 -10.43 -17.54 10.46
CA THR A 201 -10.01 -18.93 10.26
C THR A 201 -9.82 -19.64 11.58
N ARG A 202 -9.53 -18.89 12.65
CA ARG A 202 -9.53 -19.38 14.03
C ARG A 202 -10.90 -19.21 14.68
N THR A 203 -11.24 -20.12 15.57
CA THR A 203 -12.50 -20.10 16.33
C THR A 203 -12.40 -19.35 17.66
N ASP A 204 -11.18 -19.09 18.15
CA ASP A 204 -10.88 -18.46 19.44
C ASP A 204 -10.48 -16.98 19.33
N CYS A 205 -10.71 -16.33 18.18
CA CYS A 205 -10.31 -14.94 17.95
C CYS A 205 -10.85 -13.96 19.00
N ALA A 206 -12.11 -14.12 19.44
CA ALA A 206 -12.69 -13.27 20.48
C ALA A 206 -11.96 -13.41 21.82
N GLU A 207 -11.55 -14.63 22.18
CA GLU A 207 -10.76 -14.90 23.38
C GLU A 207 -9.35 -14.34 23.25
N MET A 208 -8.71 -14.52 22.08
CA MET A 208 -7.37 -14.00 21.81
C MET A 208 -7.31 -12.48 21.93
N VAL A 209 -8.30 -11.77 21.39
CA VAL A 209 -8.41 -10.31 21.54
C VAL A 209 -8.60 -9.92 22.99
N ARG A 210 -9.48 -10.61 23.72
CA ARG A 210 -9.78 -10.29 25.12
C ARG A 210 -8.59 -10.55 26.06
N LEU A 211 -7.86 -11.64 25.86
CA LEU A 211 -6.79 -12.08 26.77
C LEU A 211 -5.41 -11.52 26.43
N TYR A 212 -5.12 -11.36 25.14
CA TYR A 212 -3.76 -11.05 24.66
C TYR A 212 -3.67 -9.77 23.86
N ASP A 213 -4.76 -8.99 23.78
CA ASP A 213 -4.84 -7.80 22.93
C ASP A 213 -4.40 -8.10 21.48
N TYR A 214 -4.78 -9.28 20.99
CA TYR A 214 -4.21 -9.91 19.79
C TYR A 214 -4.19 -8.98 18.58
N CYS A 215 -5.29 -8.25 18.33
CA CYS A 215 -5.41 -7.35 17.19
C CYS A 215 -4.47 -6.13 17.27
N ASN A 216 -3.82 -5.85 18.39
CA ASN A 216 -2.85 -4.75 18.51
C ASN A 216 -1.40 -5.25 18.49
N VAL A 217 -1.14 -6.48 18.90
CA VAL A 217 0.22 -7.02 19.04
C VAL A 217 0.72 -7.79 17.82
N VAL A 218 -0.17 -8.40 17.02
CA VAL A 218 0.24 -9.17 15.83
C VAL A 218 0.32 -8.32 14.56
N SER A 219 1.04 -8.80 13.55
CA SER A 219 1.14 -8.13 12.24
C SER A 219 -0.22 -8.09 11.53
N ARG A 220 -0.41 -7.12 10.63
CA ARG A 220 -1.65 -7.04 9.83
C ARG A 220 -1.86 -8.31 8.98
N LEU A 221 -0.79 -8.85 8.41
CA LEU A 221 -0.83 -10.12 7.70
C LEU A 221 -1.40 -11.25 8.57
N GLN A 222 -0.97 -11.34 9.82
CA GLN A 222 -1.40 -12.39 10.72
C GLN A 222 -2.86 -12.21 11.17
N LYS A 223 -3.29 -10.97 11.45
CA LYS A 223 -4.70 -10.65 11.68
C LYS A 223 -5.57 -11.13 10.53
N LYS A 224 -5.18 -10.85 9.28
CA LYS A 224 -5.94 -11.29 8.09
C LYS A 224 -5.96 -12.82 7.92
N LYS A 225 -4.85 -13.49 8.25
CA LYS A 225 -4.75 -14.95 8.11
C LYS A 225 -5.60 -15.67 9.15
N GLU A 226 -5.68 -15.14 10.36
CA GLU A 226 -6.23 -15.84 11.53
C GLU A 226 -7.59 -15.29 11.98
N CYS A 227 -7.65 -13.97 12.20
CA CYS A 227 -8.77 -13.28 12.86
C CYS A 227 -9.24 -12.07 12.05
N ALA A 228 -9.49 -12.28 10.75
CA ALA A 228 -9.77 -11.19 9.82
C ALA A 228 -11.02 -10.39 10.21
N LYS A 229 -12.10 -11.09 10.59
CA LYS A 229 -13.36 -10.49 10.99
C LYS A 229 -13.24 -9.84 12.36
N THR A 230 -12.73 -10.61 13.33
CA THR A 230 -12.62 -10.14 14.72
C THR A 230 -11.69 -8.92 14.83
N CYS A 231 -10.64 -8.85 14.02
CA CYS A 231 -9.73 -7.70 13.97
C CYS A 231 -10.13 -6.61 12.97
N ASN A 232 -11.33 -6.66 12.38
CA ASN A 232 -11.82 -5.67 11.41
C ASN A 232 -10.85 -5.43 10.23
N MET A 233 -10.20 -6.51 9.79
CA MET A 233 -9.34 -6.54 8.60
C MET A 233 -10.19 -6.57 7.33
N CYS A 234 -11.42 -7.05 7.46
CA CYS A 234 -12.56 -6.94 6.56
C CYS A 234 -13.82 -7.16 7.45
#